data_AF-U4KM37-F1
#
_entry.id   AF-U4KM37-F1
#
_cell.length_a   1.000
_cell.length_b   1.000
_cell.length_c   1.000
_cell.angle_alpha   90.00
_cell.angle_beta   90.00
_cell.angle_gamma   90.00
#
_symmetry.space_group_name_H-M   'P 1'
#
loop_
_entity.id
_entity.type
_entity.pdbx_description
1 polymer ?
#
loop_
_entity_poly.entity_id
_entity_poly.type
_entity_poly.pdbx_seq_one_letter_code
_entity_poly.pdbx_strand_id
1 'polypeptide(L)'
;MNKQQNYVLSQTYDLKGKKENTVIQVIFIVIFAFMALIYLLLDKERSNIKGYLIAVLVIVALVIYMALHELTHGITIQLLSKTKSRYRISFPFLTTGSNARLNKRDFILVCLMPSLVFGVLLSGLLVWISNDYFIILYVVLSLNFAGSSGDYYQVYLALKTKGHALFKDSGEKTEIYVKG
;
A
#
# COMPACT_ATOMS: atom_id res chain seq x y z
N MET A 1 -20.09 -4.51 -26.39
CA MET A 1 -20.75 -3.31 -25.84
C MET A 1 -20.11 -2.96 -24.50
N ASN A 2 -19.56 -1.76 -24.38
CA ASN A 2 -18.67 -1.36 -23.29
C ASN A 2 -19.50 -1.01 -22.03
N LYS A 3 -19.59 -1.94 -21.05
CA LYS A 3 -20.43 -1.84 -19.82
C LYS A 3 -20.14 -0.62 -18.91
N GLN A 4 -19.20 0.24 -19.27
CA GLN A 4 -18.76 1.40 -18.47
C GLN A 4 -19.35 2.75 -18.92
N GLN A 5 -20.14 2.82 -20.00
CA GLN A 5 -20.66 4.10 -20.54
C GLN A 5 -21.78 4.75 -19.70
N ASN A 6 -22.42 4.02 -18.78
CA ASN A 6 -23.53 4.53 -17.95
C ASN A 6 -23.10 4.90 -16.51
N TYR A 7 -21.80 5.11 -16.27
CA TYR A 7 -21.27 5.48 -14.96
C TYR A 7 -20.83 6.94 -14.93
N VAL A 8 -21.39 7.71 -14.00
CA VAL A 8 -21.11 9.15 -13.82
C VAL A 8 -20.25 9.34 -12.57
N LEU A 9 -19.30 10.27 -12.63
CA LEU A 9 -18.49 10.65 -11.47
C LEU A 9 -19.41 11.21 -10.38
N SER A 10 -19.43 10.55 -9.22
CA SER A 10 -20.25 10.96 -8.08
C SER A 10 -19.43 11.66 -7.00
N GLN A 11 -18.24 11.14 -6.71
CA GLN A 11 -17.38 11.63 -5.63
C GLN A 11 -15.91 11.52 -6.01
N THR A 12 -15.12 12.49 -5.52
CA THR A 12 -13.67 12.49 -5.63
C THR A 12 -13.09 12.76 -4.24
N TYR A 13 -12.19 11.89 -3.80
CA TYR A 13 -11.43 12.06 -2.56
C TYR A 13 -9.98 12.41 -2.92
N ASP A 14 -9.51 13.54 -2.40
CA ASP A 14 -8.11 13.96 -2.53
C ASP A 14 -7.31 13.41 -1.36
N LEU A 15 -6.46 12.41 -1.60
CA LEU A 15 -5.70 11.73 -0.55
C LEU A 15 -4.63 12.65 0.06
N LYS A 16 -4.20 13.69 -0.67
CA LYS A 16 -3.30 14.74 -0.17
C LYS A 16 -4.06 15.90 0.46
N GLY A 17 -5.39 15.90 0.38
CA GLY A 17 -6.26 16.86 1.04
C GLY A 17 -6.07 16.84 2.57
N LYS A 18 -6.20 18.00 3.21
CA LYS A 18 -5.90 18.16 4.65
C LYS A 18 -6.70 17.17 5.53
N LYS A 19 -7.97 16.92 5.20
CA LYS A 19 -8.85 16.04 5.99
C LYS A 19 -8.45 14.58 5.83
N GLU A 20 -8.37 14.11 4.59
CA GLU A 20 -8.04 12.73 4.22
C GLU A 20 -6.64 12.36 4.69
N ASN A 21 -5.65 13.23 4.44
CA ASN A 21 -4.26 13.03 4.86
C ASN A 21 -4.13 12.94 6.38
N THR A 22 -4.93 13.69 7.15
CA THR A 22 -4.93 13.58 8.63
C THR A 22 -5.36 12.17 9.06
N VAL A 23 -6.42 11.63 8.46
CA VAL A 23 -6.88 10.27 8.76
C VAL A 23 -5.80 9.24 8.41
N ILE A 24 -5.20 9.37 7.23
CA ILE A 24 -4.12 8.48 6.77
C ILE A 24 -2.92 8.52 7.73
N GLN A 25 -2.51 9.70 8.19
CA GLN A 25 -1.41 9.87 9.15
C GLN A 25 -1.75 9.27 10.51
N VAL A 26 -2.98 9.41 10.99
CA VAL A 26 -3.41 8.78 12.25
C VAL A 26 -3.33 7.26 12.14
N ILE A 27 -3.83 6.67 11.04
CA ILE A 27 -3.72 5.22 10.80
C ILE A 27 -2.24 4.80 10.79
N PHE A 28 -1.38 5.56 10.09
CA PHE A 28 0.06 5.29 10.02
C PHE A 28 0.69 5.28 11.42
N ILE A 29 0.45 6.32 12.22
CA ILE A 29 1.03 6.46 13.56
C ILE A 29 0.55 5.33 14.47
N VAL A 30 -0.72 4.96 14.42
CA VAL A 30 -1.28 3.88 15.24
C VAL A 30 -0.62 2.55 14.89
N ILE A 31 -0.52 2.21 13.61
CA ILE A 31 0.12 0.95 13.16
C ILE A 31 1.61 0.97 13.51
N PHE A 32 2.30 2.08 13.24
CA PHE A 32 3.73 2.20 13.53
C PHE A 32 4.02 2.09 15.03
N ALA A 33 3.24 2.76 15.87
CA ALA A 33 3.36 2.67 17.33
C ALA A 33 3.09 1.25 17.85
N PHE A 34 2.10 0.56 17.27
CA PHE A 34 1.81 -0.84 17.59
C PHE A 34 2.98 -1.77 17.22
N MET A 35 3.56 -1.59 16.03
CA MET A 35 4.74 -2.35 15.61
C MET A 35 5.97 -2.02 16.46
N ALA A 36 6.17 -0.77 16.85
CA ALA A 36 7.23 -0.38 17.76
C ALA A 36 7.05 -1.04 19.15
N LEU A 37 5.82 -1.09 19.66
CA LEU A 37 5.51 -1.76 20.91
C LEU A 37 5.83 -3.26 20.83
N ILE A 38 5.42 -3.95 19.76
CA ILE A 38 5.76 -5.37 19.55
C ILE A 38 7.28 -5.56 19.56
N TYR A 39 8.04 -4.69 18.88
CA TYR A 39 9.49 -4.79 18.86
C TYR A 39 10.10 -4.71 20.27
N LEU A 40 9.63 -3.77 21.09
CA LEU A 40 10.08 -3.61 22.47
C LEU A 40 9.74 -4.84 23.34
N LEU A 41 8.65 -5.54 23.03
CA LEU A 41 8.24 -6.76 23.75
C LEU A 41 9.01 -8.02 23.31
N LEU A 42 9.64 -8.02 22.13
CA LEU A 42 10.35 -9.20 21.63
C LEU A 42 11.72 -9.43 22.29
N ASP A 43 12.22 -8.47 23.07
CA ASP A 43 13.49 -8.51 23.82
C ASP A 43 14.65 -9.12 23.01
N LYS A 44 14.79 -8.69 21.75
CA LYS A 44 15.82 -9.21 20.84
C LYS A 44 17.19 -8.66 21.22
N GLU A 45 18.19 -9.54 21.21
CA GLU A 45 19.58 -9.17 21.41
C GLU A 45 20.02 -8.12 20.39
N ARG A 46 21.00 -7.30 20.76
CA ARG A 46 21.52 -6.28 19.87
C ARG A 46 22.35 -6.92 18.75
N SER A 47 22.14 -6.46 17.52
CA SER A 47 22.97 -6.84 16.36
C SER A 47 24.44 -6.48 16.59
N ASN A 48 25.34 -7.36 16.15
CA ASN A 48 26.79 -7.13 16.16
C ASN A 48 27.26 -6.20 15.04
N ILE A 49 26.38 -5.92 14.06
CA ILE A 49 26.68 -5.01 12.95
C ILE A 49 26.72 -3.57 13.48
N LYS A 50 27.69 -2.78 13.00
CA LYS A 50 27.80 -1.37 13.37
C LYS A 50 26.52 -0.62 12.98
N GLY A 51 25.98 0.19 13.90
CA GLY A 51 24.67 0.83 13.73
C GLY A 51 24.53 1.68 12.46
N TYR A 52 25.59 2.35 11.99
CA TYR A 52 25.53 3.11 10.73
C TYR A 52 25.39 2.21 9.51
N LEU A 53 25.98 1.00 9.51
CA LEU A 53 25.78 0.03 8.44
C LEU A 53 24.35 -0.50 8.44
N ILE A 54 23.78 -0.78 9.62
CA ILE A 54 22.37 -1.16 9.76
C ILE A 54 21.48 -0.06 9.17
N ALA A 55 21.73 1.20 9.52
CA ALA A 55 20.96 2.33 8.98
C ALA A 55 21.01 2.40 7.45
N VAL A 56 22.20 2.25 6.85
CA VAL A 56 22.34 2.22 5.38
C VAL A 56 21.58 1.04 4.77
N LEU A 57 21.69 -0.15 5.35
CA LEU A 57 20.98 -1.34 4.88
C LEU A 57 19.46 -1.20 4.99
N VAL A 58 18.96 -0.59 6.06
CA VAL A 58 17.53 -0.26 6.20
C VAL A 58 17.09 0.67 5.08
N ILE A 59 17.81 1.77 4.84
CA ILE A 59 17.43 2.73 3.78
C ILE A 59 17.38 2.04 2.42
N VAL A 60 18.40 1.25 2.07
CA VAL A 60 18.44 0.49 0.82
C VAL A 60 17.26 -0.49 0.73
N ALA A 61 17.00 -1.24 1.80
CA ALA A 61 15.90 -2.20 1.85
C ALA A 61 14.54 -1.51 1.68
N LEU A 62 14.35 -0.32 2.27
CA LEU A 62 13.12 0.46 2.15
C LEU A 62 12.90 0.98 0.73
N VAL A 63 13.95 1.48 0.07
CA VAL A 63 13.84 1.94 -1.34
C VAL A 63 13.44 0.77 -2.26
N ILE A 64 14.08 -0.39 -2.09
CA ILE A 64 13.74 -1.59 -2.86
C ILE A 64 12.31 -2.03 -2.56
N TYR A 65 11.94 -2.11 -1.29
CA TYR A 65 10.60 -2.49 -0.85
C TYR A 65 9.52 -1.55 -1.42
N MET A 66 9.70 -0.22 -1.36
CA MET A 66 8.72 0.74 -1.90
C MET A 66 8.53 0.54 -3.41
N ALA A 67 9.61 0.30 -4.16
CA ALA A 67 9.49 0.02 -5.58
C ALA A 67 8.70 -1.28 -5.86
N LEU A 68 8.94 -2.32 -5.06
CA LEU A 68 8.22 -3.59 -5.17
C LEU A 68 6.75 -3.47 -4.71
N HIS A 69 6.46 -2.61 -3.74
CA HIS A 69 5.11 -2.31 -3.28
C HIS A 69 4.25 -1.74 -4.41
N GLU A 70 4.72 -0.67 -5.04
CA GLU A 70 4.03 -0.04 -6.17
C GLU A 70 3.95 -0.97 -7.39
N LEU A 71 5.00 -1.77 -7.62
CA LEU A 71 4.95 -2.80 -8.67
C LEU A 71 3.83 -3.81 -8.42
N THR A 72 3.59 -4.19 -7.16
CA THR A 72 2.53 -5.14 -6.79
C THR A 72 1.14 -4.56 -7.06
N HIS A 73 0.91 -3.28 -6.77
CA HIS A 73 -0.30 -2.56 -7.21
C HIS A 73 -0.47 -2.64 -8.72
N GLY A 74 0.58 -2.30 -9.48
CA GLY A 74 0.58 -2.31 -10.94
C GLY A 74 0.27 -3.68 -11.54
N ILE A 75 0.91 -4.75 -11.04
CA ILE A 75 0.66 -6.13 -11.47
C ILE A 75 -0.78 -6.54 -11.16
N THR A 76 -1.28 -6.24 -9.95
CA THR A 76 -2.65 -6.60 -9.56
C THR A 76 -3.69 -5.91 -10.44
N ILE A 77 -3.49 -4.62 -10.76
CA ILE A 77 -4.33 -3.89 -11.70
C ILE A 77 -4.29 -4.54 -13.09
N GLN A 78 -3.11 -4.97 -13.58
CA GLN A 78 -2.99 -5.64 -14.87
C GLN A 78 -3.83 -6.91 -14.96
N LEU A 79 -3.74 -7.73 -13.91
CA LEU A 79 -4.40 -9.02 -13.83
C LEU A 79 -5.92 -8.86 -13.75
N LEU A 80 -6.40 -7.86 -13.02
CA LEU A 80 -7.84 -7.68 -12.76
C LEU A 80 -8.55 -6.83 -13.82
N SER A 81 -7.90 -5.81 -14.39
CA SER A 81 -8.58 -4.86 -15.28
C SER A 81 -8.89 -5.42 -16.68
N LYS A 82 -8.21 -6.48 -17.15
CA LYS A 82 -8.33 -7.08 -18.50
C LYS A 82 -8.19 -6.09 -19.68
N THR A 83 -7.86 -4.83 -19.41
CA THR A 83 -7.60 -3.77 -20.39
C THR A 83 -6.12 -3.41 -20.30
N LYS A 84 -5.43 -3.17 -21.43
CA LYS A 84 -4.03 -2.72 -21.44
C LYS A 84 -3.90 -1.38 -20.68
N SER A 85 -3.59 -1.42 -19.40
CA SER A 85 -3.28 -0.22 -18.62
C SER A 85 -2.01 0.41 -19.19
N ARG A 86 -2.07 1.72 -19.50
CA ARG A 86 -0.88 2.51 -19.79
C ARG A 86 -0.21 2.84 -18.46
N TYR A 87 0.84 2.10 -18.14
CA TYR A 87 1.73 2.41 -17.03
C TYR A 87 2.40 3.77 -17.27
N ARG A 88 2.34 4.65 -16.27
CA ARG A 88 3.28 5.77 -16.17
C ARG A 88 4.25 5.44 -15.06
N ILE A 89 5.31 4.72 -15.40
CA ILE A 89 6.44 4.51 -14.50
C ILE A 89 7.18 5.85 -14.42
N SER A 90 7.10 6.52 -13.27
CA SER A 90 8.01 7.61 -12.93
C SER A 90 8.98 7.10 -11.87
N PHE A 91 10.28 7.25 -12.08
CA PHE A 91 11.30 6.96 -11.08
C PHE A 91 11.72 8.29 -10.45
N PRO A 92 11.88 8.43 -9.13
CA PRO A 92 11.92 7.40 -8.07
C PRO A 92 10.57 7.09 -7.41
N PHE A 93 9.48 7.74 -7.82
CA PHE A 93 8.13 7.55 -7.28
C PHE A 93 7.25 6.86 -8.32
N LEU A 94 7.20 5.53 -8.27
CA LEU A 94 6.33 4.70 -9.11
C LEU A 94 4.87 5.03 -8.81
N THR A 95 4.32 6.08 -9.41
CA THR A 95 2.90 6.40 -9.28
C THR A 95 2.12 5.54 -10.27
N THR A 96 1.48 4.47 -9.78
CA THR A 96 0.59 3.64 -10.59
C THR A 96 -0.75 4.35 -10.82
N GLY A 97 -0.75 5.41 -11.61
CA GLY A 97 -1.98 6.02 -12.12
C GLY A 97 -2.57 5.12 -13.20
N SER A 98 -3.61 4.35 -12.85
CA SER A 98 -4.34 3.53 -13.80
C SER A 98 -5.57 4.29 -14.30
N ASN A 99 -5.75 4.39 -15.62
CA ASN A 99 -7.04 4.83 -16.18
C ASN A 99 -8.11 3.72 -16.11
N ALA A 100 -7.78 2.54 -15.59
CA ALA A 100 -8.73 1.45 -15.46
C ALA A 100 -9.71 1.73 -14.33
N ARG A 101 -11.00 1.59 -14.65
CA ARG A 101 -12.09 1.62 -13.70
C ARG A 101 -12.32 0.21 -13.17
N LEU A 102 -12.01 -0.01 -11.90
CA LEU A 102 -12.16 -1.29 -11.23
C LEU A 102 -13.51 -1.37 -10.53
N ASN A 103 -14.12 -2.55 -10.47
CA ASN A 103 -15.27 -2.74 -9.58
C ASN A 103 -14.79 -2.75 -8.12
N LYS A 104 -15.73 -2.59 -7.19
CA LYS A 104 -15.45 -2.55 -5.74
C LYS A 104 -14.56 -3.70 -5.24
N ARG A 105 -14.78 -4.94 -5.70
CA ARG A 105 -14.02 -6.11 -5.24
C ARG A 105 -12.58 -6.03 -5.74
N ASP A 106 -12.41 -5.79 -7.03
CA ASP A 106 -11.09 -5.71 -7.66
C ASP A 106 -10.28 -4.55 -7.11
N PHE A 107 -10.93 -3.41 -6.83
CA PHE A 107 -10.28 -2.26 -6.21
C PHE A 107 -9.77 -2.56 -4.80
N ILE A 108 -10.60 -3.20 -3.95
CA ILE A 108 -10.19 -3.61 -2.60
C ILE A 108 -9.01 -4.60 -2.68
N LEU A 109 -9.04 -5.53 -3.63
CA LEU A 109 -7.93 -6.47 -3.83
C LEU A 109 -6.64 -5.73 -4.20
N VAL A 110 -6.69 -4.79 -5.16
CA VAL A 110 -5.52 -3.98 -5.53
C VAL A 110 -4.94 -3.28 -4.30
N CYS A 111 -5.75 -2.52 -3.55
CA CYS A 111 -5.28 -1.81 -2.36
C CYS A 111 -4.63 -2.74 -1.33
N LEU A 112 -5.19 -3.92 -1.08
CA LEU A 112 -4.68 -4.82 -0.03
C LEU A 112 -3.50 -5.69 -0.46
N MET A 113 -3.34 -5.98 -1.76
CA MET A 113 -2.37 -6.97 -2.25
C MET A 113 -0.94 -6.71 -1.77
N PRO A 114 -0.36 -5.50 -1.89
CA PRO A 114 1.02 -5.30 -1.46
C PRO A 114 1.22 -5.58 0.02
N SER A 115 0.34 -5.04 0.88
CA SER A 115 0.44 -5.22 2.33
C SER A 115 0.35 -6.69 2.75
N LEU A 116 -0.51 -7.47 2.08
CA LEU A 116 -0.67 -8.90 2.36
C LEU A 116 0.50 -9.74 1.84
N VAL A 117 0.94 -9.51 0.61
CA VAL A 117 2.04 -10.26 -0.01
C VAL A 117 3.34 -10.05 0.77
N PHE A 118 3.72 -8.78 1.00
CA PHE A 118 4.93 -8.48 1.77
C PHE A 118 4.75 -8.77 3.25
N GLY A 119 3.54 -8.63 3.80
CA GLY A 119 3.24 -9.01 5.18
C GLY A 119 3.54 -10.49 5.44
N VAL A 120 3.05 -11.38 4.57
CA VAL A 120 3.32 -12.82 4.66
C VAL A 120 4.79 -13.14 4.40
N LEU A 121 5.36 -12.58 3.32
CA LEU A 121 6.75 -12.85 2.93
C LEU A 121 7.75 -12.43 4.01
N LEU A 122 7.66 -11.19 4.49
CA LEU A 122 8.60 -10.63 5.48
C LEU A 122 8.40 -11.26 6.85
N SER A 123 7.15 -11.54 7.27
CA SER A 123 6.89 -12.25 8.53
C SER A 123 7.47 -13.66 8.50
N GLY A 124 7.29 -14.37 7.38
CA GLY A 124 7.92 -15.68 7.17
C GLY A 124 9.45 -15.59 7.27
N LEU A 125 10.05 -14.60 6.62
CA LEU A 125 11.51 -14.40 6.62
C LEU A 125 12.07 -14.06 8.02
N LEU A 126 11.32 -13.31 8.82
CA LEU A 126 11.70 -12.97 10.21
C LEU A 126 11.82 -14.19 11.12
N VAL A 127 11.12 -15.29 10.84
CA VAL A 127 11.22 -16.53 11.62
C VAL A 127 12.58 -17.21 11.43
N TRP A 128 13.20 -17.06 10.26
CA TRP A 128 14.43 -17.79 9.87
C TRP A 128 15.68 -16.94 9.91
N ILE A 129 15.55 -15.61 9.93
CA ILE A 129 16.71 -14.73 9.81
C ILE A 129 17.53 -14.68 11.10
N SER A 130 18.85 -14.48 10.95
CA SER A 130 19.71 -14.26 12.11
C SER A 130 19.38 -12.94 12.81
N ASN A 131 19.71 -12.90 14.10
CA ASN A 131 19.42 -11.75 14.94
C ASN A 131 20.05 -10.45 14.42
N ASP A 132 21.22 -10.54 13.77
CA ASP A 132 21.93 -9.37 13.24
C ASP A 132 21.14 -8.59 12.18
N TYR A 133 20.29 -9.24 11.40
CA TYR A 133 19.47 -8.63 10.34
C TYR A 133 17.99 -8.49 10.71
N PHE A 134 17.59 -8.99 11.88
CA PHE A 134 16.19 -8.97 12.32
C PHE A 134 15.59 -7.57 12.26
N ILE A 135 16.30 -6.58 12.82
CA ILE A 135 15.83 -5.18 12.85
C ILE A 135 15.62 -4.61 11.44
N ILE A 136 16.43 -5.01 10.46
CA ILE A 136 16.32 -4.50 9.09
C ILE A 136 15.00 -4.96 8.49
N LEU A 137 14.72 -6.27 8.52
CA LEU A 137 13.47 -6.81 8.01
C LEU A 137 12.26 -6.36 8.82
N TYR A 138 12.42 -6.21 10.14
CA TYR A 138 11.33 -5.79 11.02
C TYR A 138 10.89 -4.36 10.72
N VAL A 139 11.83 -3.45 10.45
CA VAL A 139 11.51 -2.07 10.03
C VAL A 139 10.78 -2.08 8.69
N VAL A 140 11.24 -2.89 7.72
CA VAL A 140 10.57 -3.01 6.42
C VAL A 140 9.15 -3.57 6.57
N LEU A 141 8.95 -4.61 7.41
CA LEU A 141 7.62 -5.16 7.71
C LEU A 141 6.72 -4.12 8.39
N SER A 142 7.26 -3.37 9.34
CA SER A 142 6.53 -2.32 10.06
C SER A 142 6.05 -1.23 9.10
N LEU A 143 6.94 -0.79 8.22
CA LEU A 143 6.62 0.21 7.19
C LEU A 143 5.77 -0.36 6.06
N ASN A 144 5.72 -1.68 5.86
CA ASN A 144 4.76 -2.28 4.96
C ASN A 144 3.32 -2.09 5.43
N PHE A 145 3.05 -2.41 6.69
CA PHE A 145 1.71 -2.19 7.24
C PHE A 145 1.42 -0.71 7.47
N ALA A 146 2.34 0.04 8.07
CA ALA A 146 2.11 1.46 8.32
C ALA A 146 2.00 2.26 7.01
N GLY A 147 2.89 1.99 6.04
CA GLY A 147 2.90 2.66 4.73
C GLY A 147 1.63 2.45 3.91
N SER A 148 0.95 1.30 4.06
CA SER A 148 -0.35 1.01 3.43
C SER A 148 -1.55 1.75 4.04
N SER A 149 -1.33 2.73 4.92
CA SER A 149 -2.44 3.50 5.52
C SER A 149 -3.33 4.19 4.48
N GLY A 150 -2.75 4.65 3.37
CA GLY A 150 -3.52 5.20 2.24
C GLY A 150 -4.42 4.15 1.60
N ASP A 151 -3.88 2.95 1.36
CA ASP A 151 -4.61 1.81 0.81
C ASP A 151 -5.77 1.39 1.73
N TYR A 152 -5.55 1.35 3.04
CA TYR A 152 -6.59 1.02 4.02
C TYR A 152 -7.72 2.05 4.04
N TYR A 153 -7.37 3.33 3.89
CA TYR A 153 -8.35 4.38 3.75
C TYR A 153 -9.17 4.24 2.46
N GLN A 154 -8.54 3.91 1.33
CA GLN A 154 -9.22 3.63 0.08
C GLN A 154 -10.14 2.40 0.17
N VAL A 155 -9.71 1.34 0.85
CA VAL A 155 -10.55 0.17 1.15
C VAL A 155 -11.76 0.58 1.98
N TYR A 156 -11.59 1.42 3.01
CA TYR A 156 -12.70 1.96 3.80
C TYR A 156 -13.68 2.75 2.92
N LEU A 157 -13.20 3.64 2.03
CA LEU A 157 -14.05 4.36 1.08
C LEU A 157 -14.83 3.40 0.18
N ALA A 158 -14.15 2.39 -0.35
CA ALA A 158 -14.79 1.38 -1.19
C ALA A 158 -15.88 0.61 -0.45
N LEU A 159 -15.61 0.17 0.78
CA LEU A 159 -16.56 -0.52 1.64
C LEU A 159 -17.78 0.36 1.98
N LYS A 160 -17.57 1.65 2.27
CA LYS A 160 -18.62 2.63 2.59
C LYS A 160 -19.55 2.93 1.41
N THR A 161 -19.03 2.89 0.18
CA THR A 161 -19.83 3.11 -1.03
C THR A 161 -20.87 2.00 -1.22
N LYS A 162 -22.15 2.40 -1.24
CA LYS A 162 -23.29 1.51 -1.47
C LYS A 162 -23.52 1.28 -2.96
N GLY A 163 -24.02 0.10 -3.30
CA GLY A 163 -24.39 -0.26 -4.68
C GLY A 163 -23.21 -0.62 -5.59
N HIS A 164 -23.51 -0.78 -6.87
CA HIS A 164 -22.50 -1.04 -7.90
C HIS A 164 -21.80 0.26 -8.27
N ALA A 165 -20.54 0.39 -7.85
CA ALA A 165 -19.68 1.52 -8.17
C ALA A 165 -18.38 1.04 -8.82
N LEU A 166 -17.79 1.93 -9.63
CA LEU A 166 -16.45 1.77 -10.17
C LEU A 166 -15.51 2.77 -9.50
N PHE A 167 -14.30 2.31 -9.25
CA PHE A 167 -13.25 3.06 -8.59
C PHE A 167 -12.11 3.27 -9.57
N LYS A 168 -11.53 4.46 -9.53
CA LYS A 168 -10.31 4.80 -10.26
C LYS A 168 -9.35 5.49 -9.30
N ASP A 169 -8.10 5.06 -9.35
CA ASP A 169 -7.03 5.64 -8.56
C ASP A 169 -5.95 6.22 -9.47
N SER A 170 -5.62 7.49 -9.23
CA SER A 170 -4.54 8.21 -9.90
C SER A 170 -3.24 8.28 -9.09
N GLY A 171 -3.20 7.67 -7.89
CA GLY A 171 -2.12 7.79 -6.91
C GLY A 171 -2.20 9.04 -6.03
N GLU A 172 -3.10 9.96 -6.36
CA GLU A 172 -3.36 11.17 -5.56
C GLU A 172 -4.84 11.33 -5.22
N LYS A 173 -5.71 10.86 -6.12
CA LYS A 173 -7.15 10.99 -6.00
C LYS A 173 -7.83 9.66 -6.23
N THR A 174 -8.82 9.39 -5.40
CA THR A 174 -9.74 8.26 -5.57
C THR A 174 -11.06 8.79 -6.11
N GLU A 175 -11.40 8.38 -7.33
CA GLU A 175 -12.64 8.75 -8.01
C GLU A 175 -13.65 7.61 -7.95
N ILE A 176 -14.88 7.94 -7.56
CA ILE A 176 -15.99 6.99 -7.43
C ILE A 176 -17.05 7.31 -8.49
N TYR A 177 -17.33 6.33 -9.33
CA TYR A 177 -18.34 6.41 -10.37
C TYR A 177 -19.52 5.49 -10.04
N VAL A 178 -20.73 6.02 -10.09
CA VAL A 178 -21.97 5.27 -9.82
C VAL A 178 -22.80 5.18 -11.09
N LYS A 179 -23.64 4.15 -11.19
CA LYS A 179 -24.56 4.01 -12.33
C LYS A 179 -25.59 5.15 -12.28
N GLY A 180 -25.68 5.92 -13.37
CA GLY A 180 -26.69 6.97 -13.55
C GLY A 180 -28.08 6.42 -13.82
#